data_AF-A0AAQ3KMV4-F1
#
_entry.id   AF-A0AAQ3KMV4-F1
#
_cell.length_a   1.000
_cell.length_b   1.000
_cell.length_c   1.000
_cell.angle_alpha   90.00
_cell.angle_beta   90.00
_cell.angle_gamma   90.00
#
_symmetry.space_group_name_H-M   'P 1'
#
loop_
_entity.id
_entity.type
_entity.pdbx_description
1 polymer ?
#
loop_
_entity_poly.entity_id
_entity_poly.type
_entity_poly.pdbx_seq_one_letter_code
_entity_poly.pdbx_strand_id
1 'polypeptide(L)'
;MILHYTGNLIVCIDRATRRVKSEQGAGKEYVCVARLHCRCPGRCQGGSGPRTLTGAVFQRPPLISAVKRELRIRTIYESKLLEYDAERHLVVFWISCQAGTDVRTLCVHLGLILGVGGHMQELRRVLSGILGEKDNMVTMHDILDAQWMYDNFKDESYLRRVVMPLEVLLTRTLR
;
A
#
# COMPACT_ATOMS: atom_id res chain seq x y z
N MET A 1 -12.67 14.77 -1.00
CA MET A 1 -12.56 13.44 -1.64
C MET A 1 -11.82 12.52 -0.70
N ILE A 2 -12.56 11.72 0.07
CA ILE A 2 -12.00 10.69 0.95
C ILE A 2 -11.55 9.57 0.01
N LEU A 3 -10.26 9.27 0.02
CA LEU A 3 -9.73 8.16 -0.79
C LEU A 3 -9.77 6.90 0.07
N HIS A 4 -10.38 5.85 -0.47
CA HIS A 4 -10.50 4.56 0.19
C HIS A 4 -9.16 3.84 0.16
N TYR A 5 -8.66 3.53 1.34
CA TYR A 5 -7.42 2.81 1.55
C TYR A 5 -7.73 1.50 2.27
N THR A 6 -7.28 0.38 1.72
CA THR A 6 -7.49 -0.95 2.30
C THR A 6 -6.21 -1.77 2.30
N GLY A 7 -6.28 -2.98 2.85
CA GLY A 7 -5.20 -3.96 2.80
C GLY A 7 -4.46 -4.08 4.13
N ASN A 8 -3.25 -4.62 4.05
CA ASN A 8 -2.50 -5.06 5.22
C ASN A 8 -2.17 -3.89 6.16
N LEU A 9 -2.56 -3.97 7.43
CA LEU A 9 -2.17 -3.03 8.48
C LEU A 9 -1.71 -3.82 9.69
N ILE A 10 -0.41 -3.71 9.99
CA ILE A 10 0.17 -4.33 11.18
C ILE A 10 -0.25 -3.52 12.41
N VAL A 11 -1.04 -4.13 13.28
CA VAL A 11 -1.44 -3.56 14.57
C VAL A 11 -0.61 -4.23 15.66
N CYS A 12 0.23 -3.46 16.33
CA CYS A 12 1.04 -3.95 17.45
C CYS A 12 0.32 -3.68 18.77
N ILE A 13 0.25 -4.69 19.64
CA ILE A 13 -0.41 -4.62 20.95
C ILE A 13 0.66 -4.67 22.05
N ASP A 14 0.44 -3.94 23.15
CA ASP A 14 1.29 -3.91 24.35
C ASP A 14 2.78 -3.77 24.07
N ARG A 15 3.59 -4.76 24.47
CA ARG A 15 5.06 -4.75 24.36
C ARG A 15 5.54 -4.70 22.92
N ALA A 16 4.71 -5.14 21.95
CA ALA A 16 5.04 -5.12 20.53
C ALA A 16 5.01 -3.70 19.94
N THR A 17 4.33 -2.74 20.60
CA THR A 17 4.28 -1.32 20.14
C THR A 17 5.67 -0.69 19.98
N ARG A 18 6.67 -1.19 20.71
CA ARG A 18 8.08 -0.78 20.59
C ARG A 18 8.66 -1.03 19.19
N ARG A 19 8.08 -1.93 18.39
CA ARG A 19 8.50 -2.24 17.01
C ARG A 19 7.81 -1.40 15.94
N VAL A 20 6.81 -0.58 16.29
CA VAL A 20 6.06 0.21 15.29
C VAL A 20 6.99 1.10 14.45
N LYS A 21 8.06 1.66 15.04
CA LYS A 21 9.02 2.49 14.29
C LYS A 21 9.77 1.72 13.19
N SER A 22 10.16 0.47 13.44
CA SER A 22 10.81 -0.35 12.40
C SER A 22 9.83 -0.68 11.28
N GLU A 23 8.59 -1.06 11.64
CA GLU A 23 7.56 -1.39 10.65
C GLU A 23 7.13 -0.18 9.81
N GLN A 24 7.09 1.01 10.39
CA GLN A 24 6.81 2.25 9.66
C GLN A 24 7.90 2.58 8.64
N GLY A 25 9.17 2.32 8.96
CA GLY A 25 10.30 2.55 8.07
C GLY A 25 10.51 1.47 7.00
N ALA A 26 9.93 0.28 7.19
CA ALA A 26 10.11 -0.82 6.28
C ALA A 26 9.42 -0.59 4.92
N GLY A 27 9.90 -1.27 3.88
CA GLY A 27 9.33 -1.23 2.53
C GLY A 27 7.83 -1.56 2.51
N LYS A 28 7.14 -1.05 1.49
CA LYS A 28 5.69 -1.20 1.32
C LYS A 28 5.39 -1.54 -0.12
N GLU A 29 4.43 -2.44 -0.32
CA GLU A 29 3.92 -2.76 -1.66
C GLU A 29 2.44 -2.48 -1.75
N TYR A 30 2.02 -2.03 -2.92
CA TYR A 30 0.65 -1.65 -3.20
C TYR A 30 0.18 -2.16 -4.53
N VAL A 31 -1.11 -2.45 -4.61
CA VAL A 31 -1.86 -2.50 -5.86
C VAL A 31 -2.72 -1.25 -5.91
N CYS A 32 -2.56 -0.49 -6.98
CA CYS A 32 -3.19 0.80 -7.16
C CYS A 32 -4.03 0.79 -8.43
N VAL A 33 -5.23 1.36 -8.33
CA VAL A 33 -6.07 1.71 -9.48
C VAL A 33 -5.97 3.22 -9.67
N ALA A 34 -5.42 3.65 -10.80
CA ALA A 34 -5.41 5.04 -11.21
C ALA A 34 -6.42 5.27 -12.32
N ARG A 35 -7.13 6.41 -12.26
CA ARG A 35 -8.05 6.85 -13.30
C ARG A 35 -7.44 8.02 -14.06
N LEU A 36 -7.30 7.85 -15.36
CA LEU A 36 -6.86 8.90 -16.29
C LEU A 36 -8.05 9.80 -16.63
N HIS A 37 -7.80 11.10 -16.85
CA HIS A 37 -8.89 12.04 -17.16
C HIS A 37 -9.32 11.99 -18.62
N CYS A 38 -8.47 11.52 -19.53
CA CYS A 38 -8.77 11.34 -20.94
C CYS A 38 -8.17 10.05 -21.49
N ARG A 39 -8.68 9.60 -22.64
CA ARG A 39 -8.16 8.43 -23.36
C ARG A 39 -6.70 8.68 -23.74
N CYS A 40 -5.83 7.73 -23.40
CA CYS A 40 -4.41 7.85 -23.67
C CYS A 40 -4.11 7.66 -25.17
N PRO A 41 -3.38 8.58 -25.83
CA PRO A 41 -2.99 8.43 -27.23
C PRO A 41 -2.06 7.22 -27.42
N GLY A 42 -2.21 6.50 -28.54
CA GLY A 42 -1.76 5.11 -28.76
C GLY A 42 -0.31 4.76 -28.41
N ARG A 43 0.63 5.72 -28.35
CA ARG A 43 2.02 5.46 -27.88
C ARG A 43 2.15 5.12 -26.39
N CYS A 44 1.14 5.45 -25.60
CA CYS A 44 1.16 5.27 -24.14
C CYS A 44 0.44 4.00 -23.65
N GLN A 45 -0.24 3.28 -24.55
CA GLN A 45 -1.04 2.09 -24.21
C GLN A 45 -0.17 0.87 -23.81
N GLY A 46 1.14 0.88 -24.15
CA GLY A 46 2.04 -0.27 -23.99
C GLY A 46 2.69 -0.46 -22.61
N GLY A 47 2.20 0.18 -21.55
CA GLY A 47 2.72 -0.03 -20.18
C GLY A 47 4.07 0.61 -19.85
N SER A 48 4.54 1.54 -20.67
CA SER A 48 5.77 2.32 -20.41
C SER A 48 5.62 3.31 -19.24
N GLY A 49 4.40 3.80 -18.98
CA GLY A 49 4.14 4.82 -17.96
C GLY A 49 4.59 4.43 -16.56
N PRO A 50 4.13 3.29 -15.99
CA PRO A 50 4.56 2.84 -14.67
C PRO A 50 6.07 2.57 -14.61
N ARG A 51 6.64 1.95 -15.65
CA ARG A 51 8.09 1.66 -15.72
C ARG A 51 8.95 2.93 -15.63
N THR A 52 8.49 4.02 -16.24
CA THR A 52 9.17 5.33 -16.22
C THR A 52 9.25 5.93 -14.82
N LEU A 53 8.37 5.53 -13.91
CA LEU A 53 8.34 6.00 -12.52
C LEU A 53 9.12 5.09 -11.56
N THR A 54 9.95 4.19 -12.07
CA THR A 54 10.84 3.34 -11.24
C THR A 54 12.13 4.09 -10.92
N GLY A 55 12.66 3.92 -9.70
CA GLY A 55 13.86 4.59 -9.23
C GLY A 55 13.58 5.74 -8.27
N ALA A 56 14.51 6.69 -8.19
CA ALA A 56 14.40 7.85 -7.31
C ALA A 56 13.43 8.88 -7.89
N VAL A 57 12.29 9.07 -7.23
CA VAL A 57 11.25 10.04 -7.63
C VAL A 57 11.17 11.20 -6.65
N PHE A 58 11.02 12.40 -7.20
CA PHE A 58 10.71 13.59 -6.42
C PHE A 58 9.25 13.56 -6.02
N GLN A 59 8.97 13.82 -4.76
CA GLN A 59 7.61 13.92 -4.24
C GLN A 59 7.51 15.09 -3.28
N ARG A 60 6.37 15.78 -3.34
CA ARG A 60 5.95 16.73 -2.32
C ARG A 60 4.68 16.18 -1.67
N PRO A 61 4.61 16.09 -0.34
CA PRO A 61 3.39 15.68 0.34
C PRO A 61 2.19 16.55 -0.07
N PRO A 62 0.97 15.99 -0.05
CA PRO A 62 -0.26 16.75 -0.27
C PRO A 62 -0.51 17.71 0.89
N LEU A 63 -1.46 18.63 0.69
CA LEU A 63 -1.88 19.61 1.70
C LEU A 63 -2.33 18.94 3.01
N ILE A 64 -3.06 17.83 2.90
CA ILE A 64 -3.55 17.06 4.04
C ILE A 64 -2.59 15.89 4.24
N SER A 65 -1.62 16.05 5.13
CA SER A 65 -0.70 14.99 5.51
C SER A 65 -0.15 15.19 6.93
N ALA A 66 0.27 14.12 7.59
CA ALA A 66 0.85 14.17 8.93
C ALA A 66 2.31 14.66 8.95
N VAL A 67 2.88 15.03 7.80
CA VAL A 67 4.31 15.35 7.64
C VAL A 67 4.45 16.73 6.99
N LYS A 68 5.52 17.45 7.34
CA LYS A 68 5.82 18.77 6.75
C LYS A 68 5.89 18.69 5.21
N ARG A 69 5.31 19.70 4.57
CA ARG A 69 5.12 19.75 3.11
C ARG A 69 6.37 20.25 2.36
N GLU A 70 7.42 19.45 2.37
CA GLU A 70 8.70 19.72 1.71
C GLU A 70 8.97 18.76 0.55
N LEU A 71 9.77 19.20 -0.42
CA LEU A 71 10.20 18.33 -1.52
C LEU A 71 11.15 17.28 -0.97
N ARG A 72 10.91 16.01 -1.29
CA ARG A 72 11.71 14.88 -0.84
C ARG A 72 11.88 13.85 -1.94
N ILE A 73 12.97 13.10 -1.87
CA ILE A 73 13.23 11.98 -2.77
C ILE A 73 12.72 10.69 -2.09
N ARG A 74 12.02 9.88 -2.86
CA ARG A 74 11.57 8.54 -2.45
C ARG A 74 11.86 7.55 -3.57
N THR A 75 12.26 6.35 -3.20
CA THR A 75 12.61 5.32 -4.19
C THR A 75 11.44 4.38 -4.42
N ILE A 76 11.09 4.18 -5.69
CA ILE A 76 10.24 3.08 -6.15
C ILE A 76 11.18 1.98 -6.63
N TYR A 77 11.19 0.86 -5.92
CA TYR A 77 12.09 -0.25 -6.20
C TYR A 77 11.68 -0.98 -7.48
N GLU A 78 10.38 -1.24 -7.62
CA GLU A 78 9.84 -1.96 -8.77
C GLU A 78 8.41 -1.48 -9.05
N SER A 79 8.02 -1.46 -10.33
CA SER A 79 6.65 -1.18 -10.76
C SER A 79 6.25 -2.14 -11.88
N LYS A 80 5.02 -2.65 -11.80
CA LYS A 80 4.46 -3.59 -12.77
C LYS A 80 3.07 -3.13 -13.17
N LEU A 81 2.86 -2.91 -14.47
CA LEU A 81 1.50 -2.76 -14.99
C LEU A 81 0.81 -4.13 -14.93
N LEU A 82 -0.37 -4.19 -14.33
CA LEU A 82 -1.18 -5.41 -14.27
C LEU A 82 -2.24 -5.40 -15.37
N GLU A 83 -2.97 -4.29 -15.48
CA GLU A 83 -4.09 -4.18 -16.42
C GLU A 83 -4.28 -2.72 -16.85
N TYR A 84 -4.74 -2.51 -18.08
CA TYR A 84 -5.15 -1.21 -18.58
C TYR A 84 -6.46 -1.34 -19.35
N ASP A 85 -7.49 -0.66 -18.86
CA ASP A 85 -8.79 -0.55 -19.51
C ASP A 85 -8.91 0.82 -20.17
N ALA A 86 -8.86 0.82 -21.51
CA ALA A 86 -8.92 2.04 -22.30
C ALA A 86 -10.31 2.68 -22.33
N GLU A 87 -11.38 1.90 -22.17
CA GLU A 87 -12.77 2.40 -22.20
C GLU A 87 -13.13 3.07 -20.88
N ARG A 88 -12.72 2.45 -19.76
CA ARG A 88 -12.95 3.01 -18.41
C ARG A 88 -11.90 4.02 -17.98
N HIS A 89 -10.81 4.14 -18.76
CA HIS A 89 -9.64 4.97 -18.45
C HIS A 89 -8.99 4.58 -17.11
N LEU A 90 -8.93 3.28 -16.83
CA LEU A 90 -8.38 2.74 -15.59
C LEU A 90 -7.06 2.02 -15.85
N VAL A 91 -6.09 2.26 -14.96
CA VAL A 91 -4.79 1.64 -14.96
C VAL A 91 -4.62 0.92 -13.62
N VAL A 92 -4.43 -0.40 -13.66
CA VAL A 92 -4.13 -1.20 -12.46
C VAL A 92 -2.66 -1.56 -12.49
N PHE A 93 -1.93 -1.21 -11.44
CA PHE A 93 -0.51 -1.47 -11.36
C PHE A 93 -0.08 -1.81 -9.94
N TRP A 94 0.95 -2.65 -9.84
CA TRP A 94 1.61 -2.99 -8.59
C TRP A 94 2.91 -2.18 -8.46
N ILE A 95 3.22 -1.77 -7.23
CA ILE A 95 4.45 -1.05 -6.90
C ILE A 95 5.08 -1.60 -5.62
N SER A 96 6.40 -1.65 -5.61
CA SER A 96 7.22 -1.79 -4.40
C SER A 96 7.98 -0.49 -4.17
N CYS A 97 7.87 0.08 -2.98
CA CYS A 97 8.39 1.41 -2.71
C CYS A 97 8.92 1.58 -1.27
N GLN A 98 9.75 2.61 -1.11
CA GLN A 98 10.26 3.04 0.17
C GLN A 98 9.11 3.55 1.06
N ALA A 99 9.25 3.40 2.38
CA ALA A 99 8.36 4.02 3.35
C ALA A 99 8.18 5.53 3.12
N GLY A 100 6.94 5.99 3.25
CA GLY A 100 6.58 7.41 3.08
C GLY A 100 6.49 7.89 1.63
N THR A 101 6.54 6.97 0.66
CA THR A 101 6.16 7.23 -0.74
C THR A 101 4.65 7.48 -0.80
N ASP A 102 4.25 8.60 -1.42
CA ASP A 102 2.85 8.94 -1.63
C ASP A 102 2.39 8.42 -3.00
N VAL A 103 1.61 7.35 -2.99
CA VAL A 103 1.06 6.72 -4.20
C VAL A 103 0.04 7.63 -4.89
N ARG A 104 -0.64 8.52 -4.16
CA ARG A 104 -1.57 9.47 -4.76
C ARG A 104 -0.81 10.46 -5.64
N THR A 105 0.28 11.01 -5.13
CA THR A 105 1.17 11.89 -5.91
C THR A 105 1.75 11.14 -7.11
N LEU A 106 2.06 9.86 -6.95
CA LEU A 106 2.52 9.02 -8.05
C LEU A 106 1.49 8.91 -9.18
N CYS A 107 0.21 8.71 -8.87
CA CYS A 107 -0.85 8.67 -9.89
C CYS A 107 -1.01 10.01 -10.63
N VAL A 108 -0.84 11.14 -9.93
CA VAL A 108 -0.83 12.46 -10.56
C VAL A 108 0.35 12.61 -11.49
N HIS A 109 1.56 12.21 -11.06
CA HIS A 109 2.76 12.26 -11.90
C HIS A 109 2.63 11.37 -13.13
N LEU A 110 2.05 10.17 -12.99
CA LEU A 110 1.73 9.30 -14.11
C LEU A 110 0.82 10.01 -15.11
N GLY A 111 -0.26 10.64 -14.63
CA GLY A 111 -1.17 11.41 -15.49
C GLY A 111 -0.48 12.58 -16.21
N LEU A 112 0.44 13.27 -15.54
CA LEU A 112 1.21 14.38 -16.12
C LEU A 112 2.19 13.90 -17.21
N ILE A 113 2.90 12.79 -16.96
CA ILE A 113 3.83 12.18 -17.94
C ILE A 113 3.07 11.73 -19.18
N LEU A 114 1.86 11.19 -19.01
CA LEU A 114 0.99 10.76 -20.10
C LEU A 114 0.27 11.92 -20.80
N GLY A 115 0.37 13.15 -20.28
CA GLY A 115 -0.25 14.35 -20.85
C GLY A 115 -1.78 14.42 -20.73
N VAL A 116 -2.42 13.41 -20.15
CA VAL A 116 -3.90 13.33 -20.03
C VAL A 116 -4.41 13.68 -18.64
N GLY A 117 -3.52 13.83 -17.65
CA GLY A 117 -3.91 13.95 -16.26
C GLY A 117 -4.41 12.64 -15.66
N GLY A 118 -4.39 12.55 -14.33
CA GLY A 118 -4.78 11.33 -13.64
C GLY A 118 -4.84 11.51 -12.14
N HIS A 119 -5.60 10.63 -11.50
CA HIS A 119 -5.73 10.59 -10.05
C HIS A 119 -5.84 9.16 -9.57
N MET A 120 -5.54 8.94 -8.29
CA MET A 120 -5.74 7.66 -7.64
C MET A 120 -7.23 7.43 -7.43
N GLN A 121 -7.74 6.27 -7.83
CA GLN A 121 -9.12 5.85 -7.63
C GLN A 121 -9.22 4.97 -6.38
N GLU A 122 -8.41 3.91 -6.33
CA GLU A 122 -8.37 2.94 -5.23
C GLU A 122 -6.95 2.52 -4.92
N LEU A 123 -6.69 2.20 -3.66
CA LEU A 123 -5.38 1.75 -3.20
C LEU A 123 -5.52 0.64 -2.17
N ARG A 124 -4.81 -0.46 -2.42
CA ARG A 124 -4.70 -1.59 -1.50
C ARG A 124 -3.23 -1.84 -1.17
N ARG A 125 -2.89 -1.86 0.12
CA ARG A 125 -1.54 -2.26 0.57
C ARG A 125 -1.47 -3.77 0.65
N VAL A 126 -0.64 -4.37 -0.20
CA VAL A 126 -0.50 -5.83 -0.29
C VAL A 126 0.60 -6.34 0.65
N LEU A 127 1.59 -5.50 0.95
CA LEU A 127 2.69 -5.86 1.82
C LEU A 127 3.13 -4.69 2.70
N SER A 128 3.39 -5.00 3.96
CA SER A 128 3.98 -4.08 4.92
C SER A 128 5.17 -4.73 5.62
N GLY A 129 6.37 -4.24 5.31
CA GLY A 129 7.59 -4.77 5.90
C GLY A 129 7.83 -6.20 5.43
N ILE A 130 7.54 -7.18 6.28
CA ILE A 130 7.73 -8.60 5.96
C ILE A 130 6.43 -9.39 5.88
N LEU A 131 5.30 -8.77 6.21
CA LEU A 131 3.98 -9.40 6.15
C LEU A 131 3.23 -8.95 4.90
N GLY A 132 2.75 -9.91 4.12
CA GLY A 132 1.83 -9.72 3.00
C GLY A 132 0.42 -10.23 3.29
N GLU A 133 -0.47 -10.08 2.32
CA GLU A 133 -1.87 -10.54 2.43
C GLU A 133 -2.01 -12.06 2.64
N LYS A 134 -1.00 -12.83 2.27
CA LYS A 134 -0.99 -14.29 2.41
C LYS A 134 -0.49 -14.75 3.79
N ASP A 135 0.08 -13.84 4.57
CA ASP A 135 0.73 -14.14 5.85
C ASP A 135 -0.26 -13.96 7.02
N ASN A 136 -1.33 -14.74 7.01
CA ASN A 136 -2.37 -14.73 8.04
C ASN A 136 -3.04 -13.34 8.23
N MET A 137 -3.41 -12.69 7.13
CA MET A 137 -4.17 -11.44 7.20
C MET A 137 -5.60 -11.71 7.66
N VAL A 138 -6.00 -11.04 8.74
CA VAL A 138 -7.32 -11.17 9.37
C VAL A 138 -8.14 -9.89 9.19
N THR A 139 -9.46 -10.03 9.27
CA THR A 139 -10.41 -8.92 9.19
C THR A 139 -10.80 -8.42 10.58
N MET A 140 -11.43 -7.24 10.64
CA MET A 140 -12.02 -6.74 11.89
C MET A 140 -13.13 -7.65 12.43
N HIS A 141 -13.82 -8.39 11.54
CA HIS A 141 -14.83 -9.35 11.93
C HIS A 141 -14.20 -10.55 12.65
N ASP A 142 -13.08 -11.07 12.13
CA ASP A 142 -12.36 -12.17 12.78
C ASP A 142 -11.88 -11.80 14.19
N ILE A 143 -11.46 -10.53 14.38
CA ILE A 143 -11.06 -10.02 15.71
C ILE A 143 -12.26 -9.98 16.66
N LEU A 144 -13.40 -9.47 16.20
CA LEU A 144 -14.62 -9.41 17.00
C LEU A 144 -15.09 -10.81 17.39
N ASP A 145 -15.12 -11.74 16.44
CA ASP A 145 -15.54 -13.12 16.65
C ASP A 145 -14.58 -13.86 17.59
N ALA A 146 -13.27 -13.65 17.44
CA ALA A 146 -12.27 -14.24 18.33
C ALA A 146 -12.42 -13.75 19.78
N GLN A 147 -12.67 -12.46 19.98
CA GLN A 147 -12.92 -11.89 21.30
C GLN A 147 -14.22 -12.45 21.90
N TRP A 148 -15.29 -12.50 21.10
CA TRP A 148 -16.57 -13.04 21.54
C TRP A 148 -16.47 -14.52 21.95
N MET A 149 -15.76 -15.35 21.19
CA MET A 149 -15.53 -16.76 21.52
C MET A 149 -14.80 -16.92 22.85
N TYR A 150 -13.79 -16.10 23.11
CA TYR A 150 -13.08 -16.11 24.38
C TYR A 150 -13.98 -15.68 25.55
N ASP A 151 -14.78 -14.63 25.36
CA ASP A 151 -15.63 -14.10 26.43
C ASP A 151 -16.73 -15.09 26.84
N ASN A 152 -17.35 -15.77 25.87
CA ASN A 152 -18.49 -16.66 26.11
C ASN A 152 -18.10 -18.11 26.42
N PHE A 153 -17.06 -18.65 25.76
CA PHE A 153 -16.69 -20.07 25.87
C PHE A 153 -15.33 -20.29 26.52
N LYS A 154 -14.57 -19.23 26.82
CA LYS A 154 -13.18 -19.30 27.32
C LYS A 154 -12.24 -20.09 26.40
N ASP A 155 -12.59 -20.19 25.12
CA ASP A 155 -11.73 -20.80 24.10
C ASP A 155 -10.76 -19.75 23.54
N GLU A 156 -9.46 -20.01 23.71
CA GLU A 156 -8.37 -19.14 23.23
C GLU A 156 -7.92 -19.47 21.80
N SER A 157 -8.38 -20.58 21.22
CA SER A 157 -7.85 -21.11 19.95
C SER A 157 -7.94 -20.08 18.81
N TYR A 158 -9.09 -19.39 18.71
CA TYR A 158 -9.30 -18.37 17.68
C TYR A 158 -8.47 -17.11 17.96
N LEU A 159 -8.43 -16.65 19.22
CA LEU A 159 -7.64 -15.48 19.59
C LEU A 159 -6.14 -15.67 19.30
N ARG A 160 -5.61 -16.86 19.59
CA ARG A 160 -4.22 -17.25 19.29
C ARG A 160 -3.92 -17.39 17.80
N ARG A 161 -4.94 -17.61 16.96
CA ARG A 161 -4.81 -17.58 15.49
C ARG A 161 -4.77 -16.15 14.95
N VAL A 162 -5.60 -15.28 15.49
CA VAL A 162 -5.74 -13.88 15.05
C VAL A 162 -4.56 -13.03 15.51
N VAL A 163 -4.08 -13.24 16.74
CA VAL A 163 -2.95 -12.49 17.31
C VAL A 163 -1.66 -13.28 17.11
N MET A 164 -0.81 -12.80 16.21
CA MET A 164 0.50 -13.39 15.95
C MET A 164 1.56 -12.93 16.97
N PRO A 165 2.50 -13.80 17.36
CA PRO A 165 3.62 -13.42 18.23
C PRO A 165 4.54 -12.42 17.53
N LEU A 166 5.15 -11.50 18.31
CA LEU A 166 5.97 -10.40 17.77
C LEU A 166 7.20 -10.90 17.02
N GLU A 167 7.66 -12.11 17.36
CA GLU A 167 8.80 -12.80 16.77
C GLU A 167 8.61 -12.99 15.27
N VAL A 168 7.36 -13.08 14.79
CA VAL A 168 7.05 -13.16 13.36
C VAL A 168 7.66 -11.97 12.62
N LEU A 169 7.60 -10.76 13.19
CA LEU A 169 8.18 -9.53 12.61
C LEU A 169 9.73 -9.55 12.53
N LEU A 170 10.37 -10.47 13.24
CA LEU A 170 11.84 -10.58 13.32
C LEU A 170 12.40 -11.69 12.42
N THR A 171 11.56 -12.52 11.82
CA THR A 171 11.99 -13.71 11.07
C THR A 171 12.73 -13.40 9.76
N ARG A 172 12.73 -12.14 9.29
CA ARG A 172 13.27 -11.82 7.96
C ARG A 172 13.94 -10.45 7.86
N THR A 173 15.15 -10.34 8.40
CA THR A 173 15.95 -9.10 8.37
C THR A 173 16.86 -8.95 7.13
N LEU A 174 16.80 -9.83 6.13
CA LEU A 174 17.67 -9.77 4.95
C LEU A 174 16.91 -10.10 3.65
N ARG A 175 16.48 -9.08 2.93
CA ARG A 175 16.27 -9.09 1.47
C ARG A 175 16.59 -7.71 0.92
#